data_AF-A0A971GL92-F1
#
_entry.id   AF-A0A971GL92-F1
#
_cell.length_a   1.000
_cell.length_b   1.000
_cell.length_c   1.000
_cell.angle_alpha   90.00
_cell.angle_beta   90.00
_cell.angle_gamma   90.00
#
_symmetry.space_group_name_H-M   'P 1'
#
loop_
_entity.id
_entity.type
_entity.pdbx_description
1 polymer ?
#
loop_
_entity_poly.entity_id
_entity_poly.type
_entity_poly.pdbx_seq_one_letter_code
_entity_poly.pdbx_strand_id
1 'polypeptide(L)'
;DIFHGSLRQAPMIRQCPVTMECRVVETLELPVDILFIGEVAGVWSEERFLTGGSPDIEKVKPFCLTMPDNRYWSIGGTVGRAWSDGEGLKGKLPKVGGGS
;
A
#
# COMPACT_ATOMS: atom_id res chain seq x y z
N ASP A 1 -11.90 12.25 14.02
CA ASP A 1 -11.02 12.46 15.18
C ASP A 1 -9.59 12.22 14.72
N ILE A 2 -8.59 12.92 15.28
CA ILE A 2 -7.20 12.84 14.86
C ILE A 2 -6.26 12.41 15.97
N PHE A 3 -5.18 11.72 15.62
CA PHE A 3 -4.12 11.33 16.54
C PHE A 3 -2.75 11.68 15.95
N HIS A 4 -1.71 11.60 16.79
CA HIS A 4 -0.33 11.90 16.40
C HIS A 4 0.57 10.78 16.90
N GLY A 5 1.54 10.39 16.07
CA GLY A 5 2.59 9.47 16.44
C GLY A 5 3.81 10.23 16.96
N SER A 6 4.98 9.83 16.47
CA SER A 6 6.26 10.45 16.81
C SER A 6 6.45 11.83 16.16
N LEU A 7 5.85 12.04 14.98
CA LEU A 7 5.92 13.27 14.21
C LEU A 7 4.72 14.16 14.54
N ARG A 8 4.90 15.05 15.52
CA ARG A 8 3.82 15.94 16.03
C ARG A 8 3.15 16.83 14.96
N GLN A 9 3.80 17.05 13.83
CA GLN A 9 3.29 17.88 12.73
C GLN A 9 2.53 17.07 11.66
N ALA A 10 2.42 15.74 11.81
CA ALA A 10 1.72 14.86 10.89
C ALA A 10 0.44 14.29 11.56
N PRO A 11 -0.69 15.02 11.54
CA PRO A 11 -1.94 14.52 12.09
C PRO A 11 -2.47 13.34 11.27
N MET A 12 -2.96 12.30 11.95
CA MET A 12 -3.50 11.09 11.36
C MET A 12 -4.98 10.90 11.70
N ILE A 13 -5.77 10.31 10.78
CA ILE A 13 -7.21 10.11 10.95
C ILE A 13 -7.47 8.83 11.74
N ARG A 14 -8.13 8.91 12.90
CA ARG A 14 -8.40 7.73 13.75
C ARG A 14 -9.29 6.69 13.09
N GLN A 15 -10.16 7.10 12.18
CA GLN A 15 -11.13 6.21 11.53
C GLN A 15 -10.58 5.48 10.31
N CYS A 16 -9.37 5.81 9.85
CA CYS A 16 -8.73 5.10 8.74
C CYS A 16 -8.25 3.72 9.22
N PRO A 17 -8.57 2.62 8.51
CA PRO A 17 -8.18 1.27 8.93
C PRO A 17 -6.67 1.06 9.04
N VAL A 18 -5.91 1.75 8.18
CA VAL A 18 -4.45 1.77 8.18
C VAL A 18 -4.01 3.21 7.95
N THR A 19 -3.01 3.67 8.70
CA THR A 19 -2.39 4.99 8.49
C THR A 19 -0.87 4.87 8.57
N MET A 20 -0.17 5.63 7.73
CA MET A 20 1.30 5.69 7.69
C MET A 20 1.77 7.09 8.06
N GLU A 21 2.63 7.16 9.07
CA GLU A 21 3.33 8.38 9.49
C GLU A 21 4.66 8.47 8.74
N CYS A 22 4.85 9.52 7.94
CA CYS A 22 6.02 9.65 7.07
C CYS A 22 6.78 10.97 7.31
N ARG A 23 8.11 10.92 7.26
CA ARG A 23 9.00 12.10 7.21
C ARG A 23 9.42 12.34 5.77
N VAL A 24 9.19 13.55 5.24
CA VAL A 24 9.66 13.90 3.89
C VAL A 24 11.19 13.90 3.87
N VAL A 25 11.78 13.14 2.94
CA VAL A 25 13.22 13.07 2.72
C VAL A 25 13.64 13.73 1.41
N GLU A 26 12.73 13.82 0.44
CA GLU A 26 12.97 14.47 -0.84
C GLU A 26 11.67 15.04 -1.41
N THR A 27 11.78 16.13 -2.17
CA THR A 27 10.66 16.79 -2.86
C THR A 27 11.08 17.06 -4.29
N LEU A 28 10.30 16.52 -5.23
CA LEU A 28 10.56 16.58 -6.66
C LEU A 28 9.44 17.37 -7.34
N GLU A 29 9.81 18.50 -7.97
CA GLU A 29 8.91 19.27 -8.81
C GLU A 29 8.77 18.58 -10.18
N LEU A 30 7.56 18.14 -10.51
CA LEU A 30 7.22 17.60 -11.83
C LEU A 30 6.46 18.68 -12.63
N PRO A 31 6.33 18.55 -13.97
CA PRO A 31 5.66 19.57 -14.78
C PRO A 31 4.20 19.86 -14.39
N VAL A 32 3.50 18.92 -13.75
CA VAL A 32 2.07 19.03 -13.40
C VAL A 32 1.76 18.84 -11.92
N ASP A 33 2.71 18.32 -11.13
CA ASP A 33 2.49 17.91 -9.74
C ASP A 33 3.80 17.98 -8.94
N ILE A 34 3.73 17.81 -7.62
CA ILE A 34 4.89 17.66 -6.74
C ILE A 34 4.90 16.22 -6.19
N LEU A 35 6.02 15.51 -6.35
CA LEU A 35 6.23 14.19 -5.76
C LEU A 35 7.03 14.33 -4.45
N PHE A 36 6.39 13.97 -3.34
CA PHE A 36 7.05 13.88 -2.03
C PHE A 36 7.50 12.44 -1.77
N ILE A 37 8.80 12.24 -1.54
CA ILE A 37 9.34 10.97 -1.09
C ILE A 37 9.43 10.99 0.42
N GLY A 38 8.74 10.06 1.08
CA GLY A 38 8.65 9.98 2.53
C GLY A 38 9.27 8.69 3.08
N GLU A 39 10.09 8.83 4.12
CA GLU A 39 10.51 7.71 4.98
C GLU A 39 9.41 7.38 5.98
N VAL A 40 9.05 6.10 6.11
CA VAL A 40 8.01 5.63 7.04
C VAL A 40 8.55 5.63 8.47
N ALA A 41 8.04 6.53 9.32
CA ALA A 41 8.37 6.60 10.74
C ALA A 41 7.47 5.70 11.60
N GLY A 42 6.26 5.38 11.13
CA GLY A 42 5.35 4.47 11.81
C GLY A 42 4.16 4.04 10.95
N VAL A 43 3.62 2.86 11.24
CA VAL A 43 2.39 2.34 10.61
C VAL A 43 1.42 1.98 11.73
N TRP A 44 0.19 2.45 11.61
CA TRP A 44 -0.83 2.36 12.65
C TRP A 44 -2.07 1.66 12.10
N SER A 45 -2.61 0.72 12.86
CA SER A 45 -3.85 0.04 12.57
C SER A 45 -4.45 -0.50 13.87
N GLU A 46 -5.73 -0.86 13.85
CA GLU A 46 -6.40 -1.51 14.97
C GLU A 46 -6.39 -3.02 14.78
N GLU A 47 -6.34 -3.79 15.86
CA GLU A 47 -6.30 -5.27 15.83
C GLU A 47 -7.42 -5.88 14.98
N ARG A 48 -8.60 -5.24 14.96
CA ARG A 48 -9.74 -5.68 14.14
C ARG A 48 -9.48 -5.66 12.62
N PHE A 49 -8.44 -4.97 12.16
CA PHE A 49 -8.04 -4.90 10.75
C PHE A 49 -6.82 -5.78 10.44
N LEU A 50 -6.29 -6.49 11.43
CA LEU A 50 -5.10 -7.33 11.29
C LEU A 50 -5.46 -8.82 11.25
N THR A 51 -4.63 -9.59 10.56
CA THR A 51 -4.57 -11.06 10.62
C THR A 51 -3.12 -11.48 10.72
N GLY A 52 -2.76 -12.20 11.78
CA GLY A 52 -1.35 -12.57 12.04
C GLY A 52 -0.43 -11.37 12.24
N GLY A 53 -0.95 -10.27 12.82
CA GLY A 53 -0.20 -9.04 13.05
C GLY A 53 0.05 -8.18 11.79
N SER A 54 -0.50 -8.56 10.64
CA SER A 54 -0.38 -7.82 9.39
C SER A 54 -1.74 -7.30 8.91
N PRO A 55 -1.81 -6.16 8.20
CA PRO A 55 -3.06 -5.66 7.62
C PRO A 55 -3.73 -6.70 6.73
N ASP A 56 -4.98 -7.03 7.04
CA ASP A 56 -5.79 -7.95 6.27
C ASP A 56 -6.64 -7.17 5.26
N ILE A 57 -6.42 -7.41 3.97
CA ILE A 57 -7.09 -6.66 2.90
C ILE A 57 -8.62 -6.82 2.93
N GLU A 58 -9.14 -7.97 3.37
CA GLU A 58 -10.58 -8.23 3.45
C GLU A 58 -11.21 -7.51 4.65
N LYS A 59 -10.44 -7.24 5.71
CA LYS A 59 -10.87 -6.46 6.88
C LYS A 59 -10.72 -4.96 6.66
N VAL A 60 -9.61 -4.54 6.03
CA VAL A 60 -9.30 -3.13 5.71
C VAL A 60 -10.25 -2.58 4.65
N LYS A 61 -10.64 -3.40 3.66
CA LYS A 61 -11.54 -3.02 2.55
C LYS A 61 -11.16 -1.69 1.89
N PRO A 62 -9.93 -1.55 1.38
CA PRO A 62 -9.54 -0.32 0.70
C PRO A 62 -10.31 -0.17 -0.62
N PHE A 63 -10.29 1.03 -1.18
CA PHE A 63 -10.89 1.33 -2.47
C PHE A 63 -9.84 1.77 -3.50
N CYS A 64 -10.13 1.56 -4.77
CA CYS A 64 -9.34 2.06 -5.90
C CYS A 64 -10.12 3.14 -6.63
N LEU A 65 -9.41 4.15 -7.13
CA LEU A 65 -9.94 5.18 -8.02
C LEU A 65 -9.50 4.86 -9.46
N THR A 66 -10.43 4.96 -10.42
CA THR A 66 -10.11 4.94 -11.85
C THR A 66 -10.36 6.31 -12.47
N MET A 67 -9.49 6.69 -13.41
CA MET A 67 -9.57 7.91 -14.21
C MET A 67 -9.41 7.51 -15.69
N PRO A 68 -10.09 8.18 -16.65
CA PRO A 68 -10.85 9.43 -16.49
C PRO A 68 -12.33 9.25 -16.13
N ASP A 69 -12.81 8.02 -15.88
CA ASP A 69 -14.22 7.77 -15.58
C ASP A 69 -14.63 8.10 -14.14
N ASN A 70 -13.67 8.49 -13.29
CA ASN A 70 -13.83 9.01 -11.93
C ASN A 70 -14.65 8.10 -11.01
N ARG A 71 -14.40 6.79 -11.05
CA ARG A 71 -15.15 5.80 -10.27
C ARG A 71 -14.32 5.21 -9.14
N TYR A 72 -15.01 4.89 -8.04
CA TYR A 72 -14.45 4.13 -6.93
C TYR A 72 -14.87 2.66 -7.00
N TRP A 73 -13.91 1.78 -6.71
CA TRP A 73 -14.07 0.33 -6.76
C TRP A 73 -13.60 -0.30 -5.45
N SER A 74 -14.29 -1.33 -4.99
CA SER A 74 -13.79 -2.21 -3.93
C SER A 74 -12.77 -3.20 -4.49
N ILE A 75 -11.86 -3.68 -3.65
CA ILE A 75 -11.00 -4.82 -4.00
C ILE A 75 -11.86 -6.09 -4.12
N GLY A 76 -11.60 -6.88 -5.17
CA GLY A 76 -12.22 -8.18 -5.38
C GLY A 76 -11.64 -9.28 -4.49
N GLY A 77 -12.05 -10.53 -4.73
CA GLY A 77 -11.48 -11.69 -4.03
C GLY A 77 -10.02 -11.97 -4.42
N THR A 78 -9.33 -12.73 -3.58
CA THR A 78 -7.95 -13.16 -3.84
C THR A 78 -7.87 -14.00 -5.13
N VAL A 79 -6.93 -13.66 -6.01
CA VAL A 79 -6.78 -14.29 -7.34
C VAL A 79 -5.60 -15.28 -7.42
N GLY A 80 -4.74 -15.32 -6.41
CA GLY A 80 -3.58 -16.20 -6.34
C GLY A 80 -2.62 -15.81 -5.21
N ARG A 81 -1.58 -16.62 -5.02
CA ARG A 81 -0.53 -16.42 -4.00
C ARG A 81 0.77 -16.00 -4.67
N ALA A 82 1.14 -14.73 -4.47
CA ALA A 82 2.44 -14.20 -4.88
C ALA A 82 3.58 -15.05 -4.29
N TRP A 83 4.67 -15.23 -5.06
CA TRP A 83 5.83 -16.03 -4.67
C TRP A 83 5.55 -17.51 -4.35
N SER A 84 4.39 -18.04 -4.73
CA SER A 84 4.02 -19.44 -4.47
C SER A 84 3.45 -20.12 -5.71
N ASP A 85 2.35 -19.63 -6.27
CA ASP A 85 1.63 -20.36 -7.33
C ASP A 85 2.45 -20.48 -8.65
N GLY A 86 3.43 -19.59 -8.85
CA GLY A 86 4.34 -19.63 -9.99
C GLY A 86 5.52 -20.61 -9.87
N GLU A 87 5.79 -21.17 -8.68
CA GLU A 87 6.98 -22.02 -8.45
C GLU A 87 7.03 -23.24 -9.39
N GLY A 88 5.87 -23.86 -9.65
CA GLY A 88 5.75 -25.02 -10.54
C GLY A 88 6.00 -24.73 -12.03
N LEU A 89 6.15 -23.46 -12.41
CA LEU A 89 6.37 -23.03 -13.80
C LEU A 89 7.83 -22.72 -14.11
N LYS A 90 8.70 -22.55 -13.09
CA LYS A 90 10.10 -22.11 -13.27
C LYS A 90 10.92 -22.96 -14.26
N GLY A 91 10.67 -24.27 -14.32
CA GLY A 91 11.35 -25.19 -15.25
C GLY A 91 10.62 -25.43 -16.58
N LYS A 92 9.41 -24.89 -16.75
CA LYS A 92 8.53 -25.15 -17.90
C LYS A 92 8.41 -23.95 -18.83
N LEU A 93 8.80 -22.78 -18.35
CA LEU A 93 8.83 -21.56 -19.14
C LEU A 93 10.12 -21.51 -19.97
N PRO A 94 10.05 -21.04 -21.24
CA PRO A 94 11.25 -20.75 -22.00
C PRO A 94 12.13 -19.79 -21.19
N LYS A 95 13.42 -20.11 -21.06
CA LYS A 95 14.38 -19.16 -20.51
C LYS A 95 14.40 -17.96 -21.46
N VAL A 96 13.80 -16.86 -21.05
CA VAL A 96 14.01 -15.57 -21.71
C VAL A 96 15.49 -15.24 -21.48
N GLY A 97 16.26 -15.23 -22.56
CA GLY A 97 17.69 -14.93 -22.49
C GLY A 97 17.93 -13.50 -22.04
N GLY A 98 18.69 -13.34 -20.95
CA GLY A 98 19.27 -12.07 -20.47
C GLY A 98 18.39 -11.34 -19.44
N GLY A 99 18.92 -10.90 -18.29
CA GLY A 99 20.30 -10.94 -17.83
C GLY A 99 20.41 -10.48 -16.38
N SER A 100 21.54 -10.88 -15.80
CA SER A 100 22.31 -10.20 -14.75
C SER A 100 23.74 -10.67 -14.94
#